data_AF-A0A3M1XYQ0-F1
#
_entry.id   AF-A0A3M1XYQ0-F1
#
_cell.length_a   1.000
_cell.length_b   1.000
_cell.length_c   1.000
_cell.angle_alpha   90.00
_cell.angle_beta   90.00
_cell.angle_gamma   90.00
#
_symmetry.space_group_name_H-M   'P 1'
#
loop_
_entity.id
_entity.type
_entity.pdbx_description
1 polymer ?
#
loop_
_entity_poly.entity_id
_entity_poly.type
_entity_poly.pdbx_seq_one_letter_code
_entity_poly.pdbx_strand_id
1 'polypeptide(L)'
;MSRIALLHTLGNRDLQFPRDRGLPPDFARQYLTDNTERGAQNYLVIRKNRQEPGFRAICARLLRAWNDPQQGPIFAQAMCFPLLEAAVSYLESTVGKPDLIQLCATLQAPPHPQDTDLLGELAMAYWRQRGEADAPAPQLSLAYLNVVPGEKGPVRMLRFFHRLLANLREEGYTRIFISHNQGLPQATRTLDLLGFFRDYTYLHLDPRRGVYVVDQSPFEEIIFEAVRDRMARLREHPAPTPADE
;
A
#
# COMPACT_ATOMS: atom_id res chain seq x y z
N MET A 1 -12.88 23.59 3.23
CA MET A 1 -12.49 22.77 2.07
C MET A 1 -12.35 21.33 2.53
N SER A 2 -12.83 20.36 1.74
CA SER A 2 -12.70 18.94 2.08
C SER A 2 -11.26 18.50 1.88
N ARG A 3 -10.58 18.05 2.94
CA ARG A 3 -9.23 17.48 2.85
C ARG A 3 -9.29 16.00 2.42
N ILE A 4 -8.47 15.65 1.44
CA ILE A 4 -8.39 14.33 0.80
C ILE A 4 -7.12 13.61 1.26
N ALA A 5 -7.27 12.41 1.81
CA ALA A 5 -6.15 11.50 2.09
C ALA A 5 -6.22 10.26 1.19
N LEU A 6 -5.09 9.87 0.62
CA LEU A 6 -4.89 8.59 -0.05
C LEU A 6 -4.05 7.69 0.87
N LEU A 7 -4.64 6.63 1.39
CA LEU A 7 -3.91 5.55 2.04
C LEU A 7 -3.53 4.51 0.97
N HIS A 8 -2.25 4.17 0.89
CA HIS A 8 -1.72 3.21 -0.09
C HIS A 8 -0.90 2.12 0.58
N THR A 9 -1.31 0.85 0.45
CA THR A 9 -0.51 -0.28 0.96
C THR A 9 0.54 -0.71 -0.06
N LEU A 10 1.80 -0.76 0.38
CA LEU A 10 2.93 -1.08 -0.46
C LEU A 10 3.18 -2.59 -0.53
N GLY A 11 3.40 -3.08 -1.73
CA GLY A 11 3.83 -4.43 -2.06
C GLY A 11 4.86 -4.43 -3.19
N ASN A 12 5.48 -5.59 -3.44
CA ASN A 12 6.59 -5.71 -4.40
C ASN A 12 6.23 -5.29 -5.84
N ARG A 13 4.94 -5.15 -6.17
CA ARG A 13 4.47 -4.72 -7.50
C ARG A 13 4.31 -3.21 -7.63
N ASP A 14 4.41 -2.46 -6.55
CA ASP A 14 4.37 -1.01 -6.65
C ASP A 14 5.62 -0.50 -7.33
N LEU A 15 6.81 -1.04 -7.01
CA LEU A 15 8.02 -0.71 -7.75
C LEU A 15 8.13 -1.50 -9.05
N GLN A 16 8.15 -0.78 -10.17
CA GLN A 16 8.31 -1.34 -11.51
C GLN A 16 9.34 -0.55 -12.32
N PHE A 17 9.87 -1.20 -13.36
CA PHE A 17 10.90 -0.64 -14.23
C PHE A 17 10.45 -0.75 -15.69
N PRO A 18 10.21 0.35 -16.41
CA PRO A 18 9.90 0.29 -17.83
C PRO A 18 11.07 -0.33 -18.62
N ARG A 19 10.79 -1.20 -19.58
CA ARG A 19 11.80 -1.92 -20.37
C ARG A 19 12.65 -1.01 -21.26
N ASP A 20 12.06 0.09 -21.69
CA ASP A 20 12.64 1.08 -22.58
C ASP A 20 13.49 2.12 -21.84
N ARG A 21 13.49 2.10 -20.50
CA ARG A 21 14.31 3.01 -19.70
C ARG A 21 15.63 2.35 -19.32
N GLY A 22 16.72 3.05 -19.63
CA GLY A 22 18.11 2.56 -19.64
C GLY A 22 18.64 2.14 -18.26
N LEU A 23 18.18 1.01 -17.75
CA LEU A 23 18.76 0.37 -16.58
C LEU A 23 20.14 -0.21 -16.92
N PRO A 24 21.07 -0.24 -15.94
CA PRO A 24 22.30 -1.01 -16.07
C PRO A 24 21.98 -2.48 -16.45
N PRO A 25 22.50 -3.00 -17.58
CA PRO A 25 22.14 -4.33 -18.08
C PRO A 25 22.37 -5.44 -17.06
N ASP A 26 23.43 -5.33 -16.25
CA ASP A 26 23.75 -6.30 -15.21
C ASP A 26 22.71 -6.30 -14.08
N PHE A 27 22.23 -5.13 -13.68
CA PHE A 27 21.18 -5.02 -12.67
C PHE A 27 19.89 -5.68 -13.15
N ALA A 28 19.46 -5.36 -14.38
CA ALA A 28 18.25 -5.92 -14.97
C ALA A 28 18.32 -7.45 -15.09
N ARG A 29 19.44 -7.98 -15.62
CA ARG A 29 19.65 -9.43 -15.77
C ARG A 29 19.70 -10.17 -14.44
N GLN A 30 20.25 -9.55 -13.39
CA GLN A 30 20.43 -10.18 -12.10
C GLN A 30 19.14 -10.16 -11.26
N TYR A 31 18.45 -9.02 -11.22
CA TYR A 31 17.41 -8.77 -10.21
C TYR A 31 16.00 -8.65 -10.76
N LEU A 32 15.82 -8.46 -12.07
CA LEU A 32 14.52 -8.18 -12.64
C LEU A 32 13.99 -9.35 -13.47
N THR A 33 12.68 -9.53 -13.43
CA THR A 33 11.96 -10.49 -14.28
C THR A 33 10.86 -9.79 -15.03
N ASP A 34 10.53 -10.39 -16.16
CA ASP A 34 9.37 -10.03 -16.93
C ASP A 34 8.08 -10.21 -16.13
N ASN A 35 7.19 -9.23 -16.17
CA ASN A 35 5.84 -9.30 -15.61
C ASN A 35 4.74 -9.15 -16.69
N THR A 36 5.11 -9.19 -17.97
CA THR A 36 4.20 -9.02 -19.13
C THR A 36 3.19 -10.15 -19.27
N GLU A 37 3.50 -11.38 -18.82
CA GLU A 37 2.57 -12.52 -18.87
C GLU A 37 1.26 -12.27 -18.10
N ARG A 38 1.24 -11.28 -17.21
CA ARG A 38 0.04 -10.87 -16.46
C ARG A 38 -0.67 -9.67 -17.07
N GLY A 39 -0.39 -9.34 -18.34
CA GLY A 39 -1.01 -8.24 -19.09
C GLY A 39 -0.73 -6.85 -18.51
N ALA A 40 0.26 -6.73 -17.62
CA ALA A 40 0.85 -5.45 -17.29
C ALA A 40 1.70 -5.00 -18.50
N GLN A 41 1.66 -3.71 -18.81
CA GLN A 41 2.47 -3.07 -19.84
C GLN A 41 3.98 -3.36 -19.66
N ASN A 42 4.82 -2.93 -20.62
CA ASN A 42 6.27 -3.12 -20.75
C ASN A 42 7.13 -2.85 -19.49
N TYR A 43 6.91 -3.59 -18.42
CA TYR A 43 7.54 -3.41 -17.12
C TYR A 43 8.26 -4.69 -16.70
N LEU A 44 9.38 -4.48 -16.04
CA LEU A 44 10.09 -5.48 -15.27
C LEU A 44 9.79 -5.26 -13.78
N VAL A 45 9.75 -6.35 -13.03
CA VAL A 45 9.57 -6.35 -11.57
C VAL A 45 10.74 -7.04 -10.90
N ILE A 46 10.96 -6.75 -9.62
CA ILE A 46 11.97 -7.45 -8.84
C ILE A 46 11.62 -8.95 -8.78
N ARG A 47 12.60 -9.79 -9.13
CA ARG A 47 12.51 -11.25 -9.06
C ARG A 47 12.09 -11.66 -7.65
N LYS A 48 11.05 -12.47 -7.56
CA LYS A 48 10.66 -13.13 -6.32
C LYS A 48 11.63 -14.27 -6.05
N ASN A 49 12.82 -13.95 -5.55
CA ASN A 49 13.68 -14.95 -4.93
C ASN A 49 13.44 -14.95 -3.41
N ARG A 50 13.08 -16.11 -2.86
CA ARG A 50 13.02 -16.31 -1.40
C ARG A 50 14.42 -16.54 -0.81
N GLN A 51 15.39 -16.90 -1.66
CA GLN A 51 16.81 -16.93 -1.33
C GLN A 51 17.47 -15.59 -1.68
N GLU A 52 18.65 -15.36 -1.13
CA GLU A 52 19.32 -14.07 -1.24
C GLU A 52 19.75 -13.71 -2.68
N PRO A 53 19.76 -12.40 -3.00
CA PRO A 53 19.24 -11.31 -2.17
C PRO A 53 17.71 -11.21 -2.27
N GLY A 54 17.05 -11.13 -1.11
CA GLY A 54 15.61 -10.91 -1.04
C GLY A 54 15.19 -9.51 -1.48
N PHE A 55 13.88 -9.28 -1.61
CA PHE A 55 13.28 -8.02 -2.05
C PHE A 55 13.82 -6.81 -1.27
N ARG A 56 13.83 -6.89 0.07
CA ARG A 56 14.33 -5.81 0.94
C ARG A 56 15.78 -5.44 0.65
N ALA A 57 16.65 -6.43 0.40
CA ALA A 57 18.06 -6.20 0.11
C ALA A 57 18.25 -5.49 -1.26
N ILE A 58 17.40 -5.80 -2.24
CA ILE A 58 17.39 -5.12 -3.54
C ILE A 58 16.89 -3.68 -3.38
N CYS A 59 15.85 -3.42 -2.60
CA CYS A 59 15.41 -2.07 -2.25
C CYS A 59 16.52 -1.27 -1.52
N ALA A 60 17.26 -1.89 -0.60
CA ALA A 60 18.40 -1.25 0.05
C ALA A 60 19.49 -0.83 -0.97
N ARG A 61 19.76 -1.68 -1.96
CA ARG A 61 20.73 -1.38 -3.03
C ARG A 61 20.23 -0.24 -3.91
N LEU A 62 18.96 -0.24 -4.28
CA LEU A 62 18.34 0.83 -5.05
C LEU A 62 18.35 2.16 -4.31
N LEU A 63 18.08 2.16 -3.00
CA LEU A 63 18.10 3.38 -2.20
C LEU A 63 19.50 3.96 -2.08
N ARG A 64 20.52 3.11 -1.93
CA ARG A 64 21.93 3.56 -2.01
C ARG A 64 22.26 4.16 -3.37
N ALA A 65 21.81 3.51 -4.46
CA ALA A 65 22.04 4.01 -5.82
C ALA A 65 21.26 5.31 -6.10
N TRP A 66 20.07 5.48 -5.52
CA TRP A 66 19.28 6.70 -5.61
C TRP A 66 20.02 7.92 -5.04
N ASN A 67 20.69 7.73 -3.91
CA ASN A 67 21.44 8.78 -3.21
C ASN A 67 22.85 9.01 -3.76
N ASP A 68 23.30 8.19 -4.72
CA ASP A 68 24.59 8.34 -5.39
C ASP A 68 24.47 9.39 -6.52
N PRO A 69 25.34 10.41 -6.60
CA PRO A 69 25.23 11.46 -7.62
C PRO A 69 25.36 10.99 -9.07
N GLN A 70 26.05 9.87 -9.31
CA GLN A 70 26.27 9.32 -10.65
C GLN A 70 25.14 8.35 -11.04
N GLN A 71 24.66 7.56 -10.09
CA GLN A 71 23.63 6.54 -10.34
C GLN A 71 22.20 7.05 -10.13
N GLY A 72 22.02 8.01 -9.23
CA GLY A 72 20.73 8.56 -8.82
C GLY A 72 19.87 9.02 -10.00
N PRO A 73 20.38 9.85 -10.93
CA PRO A 73 19.63 10.27 -12.11
C PRO A 73 19.17 9.11 -13.00
N ILE A 74 19.98 8.05 -13.12
CA ILE A 74 19.65 6.87 -13.93
C ILE A 74 18.47 6.12 -13.30
N PHE A 75 18.55 5.83 -12.00
CA PHE A 75 17.50 5.12 -11.29
C PHE A 75 16.23 5.97 -11.12
N ALA A 76 16.35 7.28 -10.95
CA ALA A 76 15.22 8.21 -10.94
C ALA A 76 14.41 8.19 -12.23
N GLN A 77 15.09 8.07 -13.38
CA GLN A 77 14.40 7.93 -14.66
C GLN A 77 13.86 6.51 -14.86
N ALA A 78 14.59 5.49 -14.42
CA ALA A 78 14.26 4.10 -14.72
C ALA A 78 13.25 3.43 -13.78
N MET A 79 12.98 4.02 -12.61
CA MET A 79 11.98 3.52 -11.66
C MET A 79 10.65 4.25 -11.81
N CYS A 80 9.56 3.55 -11.51
CA CYS A 80 8.23 4.13 -11.43
C CYS A 80 7.37 3.37 -10.42
N PHE A 81 6.28 4.02 -9.98
CA PHE A 81 5.30 3.39 -9.09
C PHE A 81 3.92 3.40 -9.72
N PRO A 82 3.70 2.65 -10.82
CA PRO A 82 2.55 2.85 -11.70
C PRO A 82 1.20 2.64 -11.00
N LEU A 83 1.14 1.79 -9.97
CA LEU A 83 -0.06 1.59 -9.17
C LEU A 83 -0.39 2.83 -8.32
N LEU A 84 0.60 3.38 -7.61
CA LEU A 84 0.44 4.62 -6.86
C LEU A 84 0.18 5.81 -7.78
N GLU A 85 0.89 5.90 -8.92
CA GLU A 85 0.68 6.93 -9.96
C GLU A 85 -0.77 6.89 -10.45
N ALA A 86 -1.27 5.71 -10.80
CA ALA A 86 -2.64 5.54 -11.27
C ALA A 86 -3.67 5.95 -10.21
N ALA A 87 -3.46 5.58 -8.95
CA ALA A 87 -4.34 5.99 -7.85
C ALA A 87 -4.38 7.52 -7.69
N VAL A 88 -3.22 8.18 -7.72
CA VAL A 88 -3.13 9.64 -7.60
C VAL A 88 -3.77 10.33 -8.81
N SER A 89 -3.46 9.90 -10.04
CA SER A 89 -4.03 10.47 -11.26
C SER A 89 -5.56 10.28 -11.35
N TYR A 90 -6.06 9.14 -10.87
CA TYR A 90 -7.49 8.93 -10.74
C TYR A 90 -8.12 9.97 -9.80
N LEU A 91 -7.52 10.21 -8.63
CA LEU A 91 -8.05 11.19 -7.70
C LEU A 91 -8.01 12.62 -8.26
N GLU A 92 -6.88 13.01 -8.85
CA GLU A 92 -6.70 14.33 -9.45
C GLU A 92 -7.75 14.62 -10.52
N SER A 93 -8.09 13.64 -11.35
CA SER A 93 -9.06 13.79 -12.44
C SER A 93 -10.52 13.71 -12.02
N THR A 94 -10.84 13.05 -10.89
CA THR A 94 -12.23 12.77 -10.51
C THR A 94 -12.72 13.53 -9.30
N VAL A 95 -11.84 13.80 -8.33
CA VAL A 95 -12.24 14.31 -7.02
C VAL A 95 -11.39 15.47 -6.51
N GLY A 96 -10.17 15.61 -7.03
CA GLY A 96 -9.18 16.58 -6.60
C GLY A 96 -7.86 15.92 -6.18
N LYS A 97 -6.78 16.70 -6.24
CA LYS A 97 -5.44 16.27 -5.79
C LYS A 97 -5.48 15.88 -4.31
N PRO A 98 -4.88 14.76 -3.90
CA PRO A 98 -4.79 14.41 -2.49
C PRO A 98 -3.98 15.46 -1.73
N ASP A 99 -4.41 15.82 -0.52
CA ASP A 99 -3.63 16.65 0.40
C ASP A 99 -2.54 15.82 1.10
N LEU A 100 -2.80 14.52 1.28
CA LEU A 100 -1.88 13.56 1.90
C LEU A 100 -1.86 12.25 1.12
N ILE A 101 -0.65 11.72 0.91
CA ILE A 101 -0.40 10.33 0.54
C ILE A 101 0.23 9.63 1.75
N GLN A 102 -0.55 8.73 2.38
CA GLN A 102 -0.12 7.87 3.47
C GLN A 102 0.29 6.51 2.91
N LEU A 103 1.59 6.29 2.80
CA LEU A 103 2.16 5.00 2.42
C LEU A 103 2.16 4.06 3.63
N CYS A 104 1.80 2.81 3.43
CA CYS A 104 1.84 1.75 4.45
C CYS A 104 2.79 0.64 4.02
N ALA A 105 3.93 0.55 4.69
CA ALA A 105 4.96 -0.46 4.47
C ALA A 105 4.93 -1.53 5.58
N THR A 106 5.44 -2.73 5.32
CA THR A 106 5.64 -3.75 6.35
C THR A 106 7.05 -3.68 6.91
N LEU A 107 7.17 -3.88 8.23
CA LEU A 107 8.45 -3.97 8.92
C LEU A 107 8.35 -4.92 10.12
N GLN A 108 9.04 -6.05 10.03
CA GLN A 108 9.12 -7.05 11.08
C GLN A 108 10.37 -6.85 11.95
N ALA A 109 10.34 -7.40 13.17
CA ALA A 109 11.48 -7.43 14.07
C ALA A 109 11.79 -8.90 14.45
N PRO A 110 12.87 -9.50 13.91
CA PRO A 110 13.85 -8.92 12.97
C PRO A 110 13.28 -8.70 11.54
N PRO A 111 13.89 -7.84 10.72
CA PRO A 111 13.41 -7.56 9.36
C PRO A 111 13.37 -8.80 8.48
N HIS A 112 12.25 -8.99 7.78
CA HIS A 112 12.05 -10.09 6.86
C HIS A 112 12.55 -9.72 5.45
N PRO A 113 13.09 -10.67 4.65
CA PRO A 113 13.57 -10.39 3.28
C PRO A 113 12.51 -9.84 2.31
N GLN A 114 11.24 -9.91 2.66
CA GLN A 114 10.10 -9.41 1.88
C GLN A 114 9.43 -8.18 2.52
N ASP A 115 10.02 -7.61 3.57
CA ASP A 115 9.49 -6.35 4.13
C ASP A 115 9.63 -5.20 3.12
N THR A 116 8.67 -4.27 3.19
CA THR A 116 8.53 -3.16 2.24
C THR A 116 8.92 -1.80 2.85
N ASP A 117 9.56 -1.78 4.01
CA ASP A 117 10.08 -0.58 4.67
C ASP A 117 10.93 0.28 3.72
N LEU A 118 11.94 -0.34 3.11
CA LEU A 118 12.85 0.35 2.18
C LEU A 118 12.19 0.67 0.83
N LEU A 119 11.15 -0.07 0.44
CA LEU A 119 10.31 0.30 -0.71
C LEU A 119 9.52 1.58 -0.41
N GLY A 120 9.03 1.74 0.83
CA GLY A 120 8.36 2.96 1.28
C GLY A 120 9.27 4.18 1.22
N GLU A 121 10.51 4.05 1.67
CA GLU A 121 11.51 5.12 1.56
C GLU A 121 11.81 5.49 0.10
N LEU A 122 11.97 4.49 -0.78
CA LEU A 122 12.13 4.70 -2.22
C LEU A 122 10.91 5.43 -2.83
N ALA A 123 9.70 5.02 -2.47
CA ALA A 123 8.47 5.65 -2.94
C ALA A 123 8.39 7.12 -2.51
N MET A 124 8.74 7.42 -1.25
CA MET A 124 8.82 8.79 -0.75
C MET A 124 9.86 9.62 -1.52
N ALA A 125 11.05 9.07 -1.74
CA ALA A 125 12.11 9.77 -2.46
C ALA A 125 11.69 10.08 -3.92
N TYR A 126 11.11 9.10 -4.60
CA TYR A 126 10.55 9.27 -5.94
C TYR A 126 9.46 10.35 -5.97
N TRP A 127 8.51 10.33 -5.02
CA TRP A 127 7.40 11.28 -5.03
C TRP A 127 7.86 12.71 -4.69
N ARG A 128 8.83 12.88 -3.79
CA ARG A 128 9.43 14.19 -3.50
C ARG A 128 10.06 14.79 -4.75
N GLN A 129 10.84 14.00 -5.49
CA GLN A 129 11.48 14.47 -6.72
C GLN A 129 10.45 14.87 -7.80
N ARG A 130 9.33 14.14 -7.93
CA ARG A 130 8.25 14.55 -8.84
C ARG A 130 7.48 15.77 -8.33
N GLY A 131 7.23 15.85 -7.03
CA GLY A 131 6.51 16.95 -6.39
C GLY A 131 7.24 18.28 -6.47
N GLU A 132 8.56 18.30 -6.57
CA GLU A 132 9.36 19.51 -6.84
C GLU A 132 9.01 20.18 -8.17
N ALA A 133 8.39 19.45 -9.12
CA ALA A 133 7.93 20.00 -10.40
C ALA A 133 6.49 20.56 -10.35
N ASP A 134 5.64 20.11 -9.41
CA ASP A 134 4.20 20.35 -9.41
C ASP A 134 3.70 20.98 -8.09
N ALA A 135 3.51 22.30 -8.05
CA ALA A 135 3.06 23.03 -6.86
C ALA A 135 1.52 23.17 -6.78
N PRO A 136 0.88 22.96 -5.60
CA PRO A 136 1.44 22.36 -4.38
C PRO A 136 1.43 20.83 -4.42
N ALA A 137 2.54 20.19 -4.03
CA ALA A 137 2.66 18.74 -3.91
C ALA A 137 1.93 18.21 -2.66
N PRO A 138 1.41 16.96 -2.69
CA PRO A 138 0.78 16.36 -1.51
C PRO A 138 1.79 16.19 -0.36
N GLN A 139 1.31 16.27 0.88
CA GLN A 139 2.09 15.78 2.02
C GLN A 139 2.35 14.27 1.85
N LEU A 140 3.54 13.82 2.22
CA LEU A 140 3.91 12.40 2.18
C LEU A 140 4.15 11.89 3.60
N SER A 141 3.54 10.76 3.94
CA SER A 141 3.75 10.07 5.20
C SER A 141 4.01 8.58 4.96
N LEU A 142 4.83 7.97 5.81
CA LEU A 142 5.13 6.56 5.79
C LEU A 142 4.81 5.94 7.15
N ALA A 143 3.94 4.94 7.15
CA ALA A 143 3.55 4.19 8.33
C ALA A 143 4.02 2.74 8.20
N TYR A 144 4.53 2.18 9.30
CA TYR A 144 5.07 0.83 9.34
C TYR A 144 4.11 -0.13 10.05
N LEU A 145 3.60 -1.09 9.30
CA LEU A 145 2.83 -2.22 9.81
C LEU A 145 3.79 -3.32 10.29
N ASN A 146 3.81 -3.56 11.59
CA ASN A 146 4.52 -4.71 12.15
C ASN A 146 3.69 -5.98 11.95
N VAL A 147 4.08 -6.79 10.96
CA VAL A 147 3.41 -8.04 10.61
C VAL A 147 3.94 -9.16 11.51
N VAL A 148 3.24 -9.43 12.61
CA VAL A 148 3.62 -10.53 13.52
C VAL A 148 2.95 -11.83 13.07
N PRO A 149 3.70 -12.91 12.82
CA PRO A 149 3.12 -14.23 12.57
C PRO A 149 2.30 -14.76 13.76
N GLY A 150 1.27 -15.55 13.48
CA GLY A 150 0.44 -16.22 14.50
C GLY A 150 -0.88 -15.51 14.82
N GLU A 151 -1.60 -16.02 15.81
CA GLU A 151 -3.00 -15.66 16.12
C GLU A 151 -3.21 -14.19 16.46
N LYS A 152 -2.18 -13.53 17.02
CA LYS A 152 -2.23 -12.11 17.37
C LYS A 152 -2.02 -11.18 16.16
N GLY A 153 -1.55 -11.70 15.03
CA GLY A 153 -1.24 -10.95 13.82
C GLY A 153 -2.44 -10.15 13.27
N PRO A 154 -3.59 -10.81 13.00
CA PRO A 154 -4.79 -10.13 12.52
C PRO A 154 -5.29 -9.03 13.45
N VAL A 155 -5.31 -9.27 14.77
CA VAL A 155 -5.75 -8.27 15.76
C VAL A 155 -4.83 -7.06 15.79
N ARG A 156 -3.51 -7.26 15.69
CA ARG A 156 -2.54 -6.15 15.62
C ARG A 156 -2.71 -5.33 14.35
N MET A 157 -2.92 -5.99 13.22
CA MET A 157 -3.18 -5.34 11.93
C MET A 157 -4.47 -4.51 11.97
N LEU A 158 -5.54 -5.06 12.55
CA LEU A 158 -6.81 -4.36 12.77
C LEU A 158 -6.60 -3.10 13.62
N ARG A 159 -5.92 -3.22 14.76
CA ARG A 159 -5.62 -2.08 15.65
C ARG A 159 -4.70 -1.04 15.00
N PHE A 160 -3.80 -1.46 14.11
CA PHE A 160 -2.92 -0.55 13.37
C PHE A 160 -3.73 0.30 12.40
N PHE A 161 -4.47 -0.33 11.49
CA PHE A 161 -5.24 0.41 10.49
C PHE A 161 -6.39 1.21 11.11
N HIS A 162 -7.04 0.69 12.15
CA HIS A 162 -8.05 1.43 12.89
C HIS A 162 -7.50 2.75 13.44
N ARG A 163 -6.34 2.71 14.11
CA ARG A 163 -5.70 3.91 14.66
C ARG A 163 -5.23 4.85 13.55
N LEU A 164 -4.61 4.32 12.50
CA LEU A 164 -4.16 5.13 11.37
C LEU A 164 -5.33 5.90 10.74
N LEU A 165 -6.45 5.22 10.47
CA LEU A 165 -7.63 5.83 9.88
C LEU A 165 -8.35 6.80 10.84
N ALA A 166 -8.37 6.51 12.14
CA ALA A 166 -8.90 7.41 13.15
C ALA A 166 -8.07 8.70 13.23
N ASN A 167 -6.74 8.60 13.27
CA ASN A 167 -5.85 9.75 13.28
C ASN A 167 -6.06 10.64 12.04
N LEU A 168 -6.22 10.05 10.85
CA LEU A 168 -6.54 10.82 9.63
C LEU A 168 -7.85 11.61 9.78
N ARG A 169 -8.89 11.02 10.38
CA ARG A 169 -10.15 11.74 10.64
C ARG A 169 -9.94 12.87 11.65
N GLU A 170 -9.20 12.62 12.73
CA GLU A 170 -8.88 13.63 13.76
C GLU A 170 -8.04 14.79 13.20
N GLU A 171 -7.14 14.51 12.26
CA GLU A 171 -6.37 15.52 11.51
C GLU A 171 -7.23 16.30 10.48
N GLY A 172 -8.52 15.98 10.35
CA GLY A 172 -9.48 16.69 9.52
C GLY A 172 -9.57 16.21 8.07
N TYR A 173 -9.02 15.03 7.74
CA TYR A 173 -9.22 14.40 6.43
C TYR A 173 -10.66 13.86 6.34
N THR A 174 -11.46 14.50 5.49
CA THR A 174 -12.90 14.22 5.37
C THR A 174 -13.22 13.21 4.27
N ARG A 175 -12.30 13.00 3.34
CA ARG A 175 -12.39 11.99 2.27
C ARG A 175 -11.14 11.12 2.31
N ILE A 176 -11.32 9.86 2.65
CA ILE A 176 -10.22 8.89 2.77
C ILE A 176 -10.41 7.84 1.67
N PHE A 177 -9.43 7.80 0.77
CA PHE A 177 -9.34 6.81 -0.29
C PHE A 177 -8.35 5.74 0.12
N ILE A 178 -8.74 4.48 -0.03
CA ILE A 178 -7.90 3.33 0.28
C ILE A 178 -7.54 2.66 -1.04
N SER A 179 -6.26 2.63 -1.36
CA SER A 179 -5.72 1.86 -2.48
C SER A 179 -4.84 0.76 -1.93
N HIS A 180 -5.21 -0.50 -2.15
CA HIS A 180 -4.44 -1.61 -1.64
C HIS A 180 -3.78 -2.42 -2.76
N ASN A 181 -2.51 -2.74 -2.59
CA ASN A 181 -1.84 -3.71 -3.47
C ASN A 181 -2.23 -5.14 -3.05
N GLN A 182 -2.44 -6.03 -4.03
CA GLN A 182 -2.70 -7.46 -3.81
C GLN A 182 -1.52 -8.22 -3.17
N GLY A 183 -0.39 -7.54 -2.87
CA GLY A 183 0.78 -8.13 -2.23
C GLY A 183 0.58 -8.54 -0.76
N LEU A 184 -0.42 -7.98 -0.07
CA LEU A 184 -0.72 -8.26 1.35
C LEU A 184 -2.20 -8.58 1.56
N PRO A 185 -2.66 -9.81 1.23
CA PRO A 185 -4.08 -10.17 1.30
C PRO A 185 -4.72 -9.93 2.67
N GLN A 186 -3.97 -10.12 3.76
CA GLN A 186 -4.45 -9.89 5.11
C GLN A 186 -4.68 -8.39 5.38
N ALA A 187 -3.82 -7.52 4.85
CA ALA A 187 -3.97 -6.07 4.97
C ALA A 187 -5.16 -5.57 4.16
N THR A 188 -5.34 -6.07 2.93
CA THR A 188 -6.55 -5.81 2.12
C THR A 188 -7.81 -6.18 2.89
N ARG A 189 -7.92 -7.44 3.36
CA ARG A 189 -9.10 -7.88 4.12
C ARG A 189 -9.36 -7.08 5.39
N THR A 190 -8.30 -6.66 6.07
CA THR A 190 -8.40 -5.86 7.29
C THR A 190 -8.89 -4.44 6.99
N LEU A 191 -8.37 -3.83 5.91
CA LEU A 191 -8.84 -2.53 5.45
C LEU A 191 -10.29 -2.61 4.96
N ASP A 192 -10.67 -3.65 4.22
CA ASP A 192 -12.06 -3.89 3.79
C ASP A 192 -12.98 -3.99 5.02
N LEU A 193 -12.60 -4.81 6.01
CA LEU A 193 -13.35 -4.97 7.25
C LEU A 193 -13.52 -3.65 8.01
N LEU A 194 -12.49 -2.80 8.03
CA LEU A 194 -12.49 -1.54 8.78
C LEU A 194 -13.26 -0.41 8.12
N GLY A 195 -13.42 -0.42 6.79
CA GLY A 195 -14.16 0.63 6.12
C GLY A 195 -15.62 0.36 5.93
N PHE A 196 -16.09 -0.87 6.20
CA PHE A 196 -17.50 -1.09 6.43
C PHE A 196 -18.00 -0.09 7.48
N PHE A 197 -19.05 0.65 7.13
CA PHE A 197 -19.68 1.67 7.97
C PHE A 197 -18.85 2.93 8.27
N ARG A 198 -17.76 3.18 7.52
CA ARG A 198 -16.90 4.36 7.72
C ARG A 198 -16.76 5.28 6.49
N ASP A 199 -17.58 5.02 5.46
CA ASP A 199 -17.65 5.78 4.21
C ASP A 199 -16.27 6.02 3.58
N TYR A 200 -15.43 4.98 3.56
CA TYR A 200 -14.17 5.01 2.84
C TYR A 200 -14.37 4.60 1.38
N THR A 201 -13.62 5.22 0.47
CA THR A 201 -13.68 4.88 -0.96
C THR A 201 -12.50 3.97 -1.31
N TYR A 202 -12.80 2.76 -1.79
CA TYR A 202 -11.79 1.78 -2.15
C TYR A 202 -11.44 1.88 -3.63
N LEU A 203 -10.16 2.06 -3.91
CA LEU A 203 -9.60 2.07 -5.25
C LEU A 203 -8.95 0.71 -5.52
N HIS A 204 -9.55 -0.06 -6.44
CA HIS A 204 -8.91 -1.25 -6.96
C HIS A 204 -8.00 -0.87 -8.12
N LEU A 205 -6.75 -1.31 -8.05
CA LEU A 205 -5.72 -1.01 -9.04
C LEU A 205 -5.45 -2.25 -9.87
N ASP A 206 -5.91 -2.25 -11.13
CA ASP A 206 -5.67 -3.33 -12.07
C ASP A 206 -4.77 -2.82 -13.21
N PRO A 207 -3.58 -3.40 -13.44
CA PRO A 207 -2.70 -3.01 -14.54
C PRO A 207 -3.33 -3.07 -15.94
N ARG A 208 -4.40 -3.85 -16.13
CA ARG A 208 -5.14 -4.01 -17.40
C ARG A 208 -6.36 -3.11 -17.49
N ARG A 209 -7.07 -2.93 -16.37
CA ARG A 209 -8.38 -2.25 -16.34
C ARG A 209 -8.30 -0.82 -15.79
N GLY A 210 -7.13 -0.39 -15.32
CA GLY A 210 -6.93 0.91 -14.69
C GLY A 210 -7.42 0.92 -13.25
N VAL A 211 -7.85 2.10 -12.80
CA VAL A 211 -8.40 2.30 -11.45
C VAL A 211 -9.92 2.22 -11.53
N TYR A 212 -10.53 1.43 -10.63
CA TYR A 212 -11.97 1.44 -10.44
C TYR A 212 -12.34 1.50 -8.97
N VAL A 213 -13.48 2.13 -8.69
CA VAL A 213 -14.03 2.24 -7.34
C VAL A 213 -14.78 0.96 -7.00
N VAL A 214 -14.50 0.42 -5.82
CA VAL A 214 -15.27 -0.69 -5.28
C VAL A 214 -16.36 -0.14 -4.38
N ASP A 215 -17.61 -0.35 -4.79
CA ASP A 215 -18.77 -0.10 -3.94
C ASP A 215 -18.93 -1.28 -2.96
N GLN A 216 -18.83 -0.97 -1.67
CA GLN A 216 -18.95 -1.95 -0.59
C GLN A 216 -20.36 -1.99 0.00
N SER A 217 -21.26 -1.07 -0.37
CA SER A 217 -22.60 -0.98 0.21
C SER A 217 -23.40 -2.29 0.13
N PRO A 218 -23.34 -3.08 -0.97
CA PRO A 218 -24.02 -4.38 -1.01
C PRO A 218 -23.52 -5.38 0.04
N PHE A 219 -22.24 -5.29 0.44
CA PHE A 219 -21.66 -6.15 1.47
C PHE A 219 -21.92 -5.62 2.89
N GLU A 220 -22.01 -4.29 3.05
CA GLU A 220 -22.30 -3.65 4.34
C GLU A 220 -23.64 -4.08 4.92
N GLU A 221 -24.69 -4.16 4.09
CA GLU A 221 -26.01 -4.61 4.51
C GLU A 221 -25.95 -6.05 5.08
N ILE A 222 -25.33 -6.96 4.33
CA ILE A 222 -25.18 -8.38 4.71
C ILE A 222 -24.36 -8.50 6.01
N ILE A 223 -23.28 -7.75 6.12
CA ILE A 223 -22.41 -7.79 7.31
C ILE A 223 -23.13 -7.19 8.52
N PHE A 224 -23.87 -6.09 8.34
CA PHE A 224 -24.64 -5.48 9.41
C PHE A 224 -25.67 -6.44 10.00
N GLU A 225 -26.40 -7.16 9.14
CA GLU A 225 -27.34 -8.20 9.56
C GLU A 225 -26.63 -9.31 10.34
N ALA A 226 -25.52 -9.84 9.81
CA ALA A 226 -24.76 -10.89 10.48
C ALA A 226 -24.22 -10.44 11.86
N VAL A 227 -23.74 -9.19 11.97
CA VAL A 227 -23.27 -8.60 13.23
C VAL A 227 -24.43 -8.42 14.20
N ARG A 228 -25.56 -7.87 13.76
CA ARG A 228 -26.78 -7.73 14.57
C ARG A 228 -27.22 -9.07 15.15
N ASP A 229 -27.31 -10.10 14.32
CA ASP A 229 -27.75 -11.44 14.72
C ASP A 229 -26.73 -12.12 15.66
N ARG A 230 -25.43 -11.88 15.46
CA ARG A 230 -24.40 -12.35 16.41
C ARG A 230 -24.51 -11.63 17.75
N MET A 231 -24.71 -10.32 17.76
CA MET A 231 -24.87 -9.53 19.00
C MET A 231 -26.12 -9.93 19.77
N ALA A 232 -27.22 -10.23 19.08
CA ALA A 232 -28.43 -10.78 19.70
C ALA A 232 -28.15 -12.12 20.40
N ARG A 233 -27.53 -13.07 19.70
CA ARG A 233 -27.14 -14.37 20.28
C ARG A 233 -26.17 -14.27 21.45
N LEU A 234 -25.22 -13.33 21.41
CA LEU A 234 -24.29 -13.11 22.52
C LEU A 234 -24.96 -12.53 23.77
N ARG A 235 -26.09 -11.82 23.62
CA ARG A 235 -26.91 -11.37 24.76
C ARG A 235 -27.70 -12.53 25.37
N GLU A 236 -28.18 -13.45 24.55
CA GLU A 236 -28.93 -14.65 24.98
C GLU A 236 -28.00 -15.72 25.58
N HIS A 237 -26.78 -15.82 25.05
CA HIS A 237 -25.76 -16.80 25.45
C HIS A 237 -24.39 -16.10 25.59
N PRO A 238 -24.14 -15.40 26.72
CA PRO A 238 -22.86 -14.75 26.95
C PRO A 238 -21.73 -15.78 26.87
N ALA A 239 -20.64 -15.42 26.22
CA ALA A 239 -19.44 -16.26 26.20
C ALA A 239 -19.00 -16.54 27.65
N PRO A 240 -18.55 -17.76 27.98
CA PRO A 240 -18.04 -18.04 29.31
C PRO A 240 -16.91 -17.06 29.62
N THR A 241 -17.01 -16.40 30.79
CA THR A 241 -15.93 -15.56 31.31
C THR A 241 -14.68 -16.43 31.36
N PRO A 242 -13.55 -16.02 30.75
CA PRO A 242 -12.30 -16.73 30.95
C PRO A 242 -12.06 -16.85 32.46
N ALA A 243 -11.85 -18.06 32.95
CA ALA A 243 -11.43 -18.23 34.34
C ALA A 243 -10.13 -17.44 34.53
N ASP A 244 -10.05 -16.65 35.60
CA ASP A 244 -8.87 -15.86 35.92
C ASP A 244 -7.62 -16.78 35.95
N GLU A 245 -6.73 -16.62 34.97
CA GLU A 245 -5.37 -17.20 34.95
C GLU A 245 -4.36 -16.20 35.52
#